data_AF-A0A2L2Z5V5-F1
#
_entry.id   AF-A0A2L2Z5V5-F1
#
_cell.length_a   1.000
_cell.length_b   1.000
_cell.length_c   1.000
_cell.angle_alpha   90.00
_cell.angle_beta   90.00
_cell.angle_gamma   90.00
#
_symmetry.space_group_name_H-M   'P 1'
#
loop_
_entity.id
_entity.type
_entity.pdbx_description
1 polymer ?
#
loop_
_entity_poly.entity_id
_entity_poly.type
_entity_poly.pdbx_seq_one_letter_code
_entity_poly.pdbx_strand_id
1 'polypeptide(L)' 'RENVLGTGGFGYVVLWRNKETNDTIALKECRWGHDPAMTPKHRNRWKLEVDMMSRLDHPNVVT' A
#
# COMPACT_ATOMS: atom_id res chain seq x y z
N ARG A 1 14.61 12.53 -1.07
CA ARG A 1 13.46 12.37 -0.14
C ARG A 1 12.40 11.60 -0.90
N GLU A 2 11.98 10.45 -0.38
CA GLU A 2 10.79 9.77 -0.93
C GLU A 2 9.58 10.68 -0.64
N ASN A 3 8.79 10.96 -1.67
CA ASN A 3 7.65 11.86 -1.55
C ASN A 3 6.47 11.08 -0.98
N VAL A 4 6.15 11.28 0.29
CA VAL A 4 4.94 10.75 0.92
C VAL A 4 3.73 11.35 0.21
N LEU A 5 2.90 10.51 -0.38
CA LEU A 5 1.66 10.87 -1.07
C LEU A 5 0.48 10.93 -0.12
N GLY A 6 0.51 10.19 0.99
CA GLY A 6 -0.54 10.20 2.00
C GLY A 6 -0.21 9.34 3.20
N THR A 7 -0.93 9.57 4.30
CA THR A 7 -0.82 8.78 5.54
C THR A 7 -2.22 8.40 6.04
N GLY A 8 -2.30 7.29 6.78
CA GLY A 8 -3.53 6.84 7.41
C GLY A 8 -3.25 5.94 8.61
N GLY A 9 -4.30 5.51 9.31
CA GLY A 9 -4.16 4.71 10.53
C GLY A 9 -3.40 3.39 10.35
N PHE A 10 -3.39 2.82 9.14
CA PHE A 10 -2.70 1.56 8.85
C PHE A 10 -1.26 1.74 8.33
N GLY A 11 -0.89 2.92 7.84
CA GLY A 11 0.31 3.05 7.02
C GLY A 11 0.49 4.40 6.34
N TYR A 12 1.38 4.42 5.36
CA TYR A 12 1.62 5.57 4.49
C TYR A 12 1.78 5.12 3.05
N VAL A 13 1.63 6.06 2.13
CA VAL A 13 1.82 5.85 0.70
C VAL A 13 2.99 6.70 0.26
N VAL A 14 3.96 6.13 -0.45
CA VAL A 14 5.09 6.84 -1.04
C VAL A 14 5.08 6.72 -2.56
N LEU A 15 5.58 7.76 -3.23
CA LEU A 15 5.89 7.68 -4.65
C LEU A 15 7.19 6.90 -4.84
N TRP A 16 7.10 5.76 -5.52
CA TRP A 16 8.27 5.03 -5.99
C TRP A 16 8.45 5.28 -7.49
N ARG A 17 9.71 5.32 -7.92
CA ARG A 17 10.09 5.51 -9.33
C ARG A 17 11.09 4.44 -9.73
N ASN A 18 10.78 3.74 -10.81
CA ASN A 18 11.72 2.84 -11.47
C ASN A 18 12.85 3.69 -12.08
N LYS A 19 14.09 3.41 -11.71
CA LYS A 19 15.26 4.18 -12.18
C LYS A 19 15.64 3.89 -13.62
N GLU A 20 15.22 2.76 -14.16
CA GLU A 20 15.53 2.31 -15.52
C GLU A 20 14.46 2.78 -16.50
N THR A 21 13.18 2.58 -16.17
CA THR A 21 12.06 2.90 -17.07
C THR A 21 11.44 4.28 -16.84
N ASN A 22 11.76 4.95 -15.71
CA ASN A 22 11.10 6.16 -15.22
C ASN A 22 9.63 6.01 -14.82
N ASP A 23 9.06 4.80 -14.87
CA ASP A 23 7.70 4.56 -14.40
C ASP A 23 7.56 4.87 -12.91
N THR A 24 6.39 5.37 -12.53
CA THR A 24 6.09 5.68 -11.13
C THR A 24 4.91 4.87 -10.63
N ILE A 25 5.03 4.38 -9.39
CA ILE A 25 3.95 3.68 -8.69
C ILE A 25 3.74 4.29 -7.31
N ALA A 26 2.52 4.14 -6.79
CA ALA A 26 2.21 4.46 -5.40
C ALA A 26 2.43 3.19 -4.54
N LEU A 27 3.43 3.20 -3.67
CA LEU A 27 3.68 2.10 -2.73
C LEU A 27 2.93 2.35 -1.43
N LYS A 28 1.97 1.50 -1.09
CA LYS A 28 1.25 1.50 0.20
C LYS A 28 1.99 0.61 1.19
N GLU A 29 2.61 1.22 2.19
CA GLU A 29 3.38 0.53 3.23
C GLU A 29 2.62 0.51 4.55
N CYS A 30 2.55 -0.66 5.19
CA CYS A 30 1.99 -0.82 6.53
C CYS A 30 3.06 -0.62 7.60
N ARG A 31 2.65 -0.15 8.78
CA ARG A 31 3.53 -0.03 9.96
C ARG A 31 3.77 -1.42 10.57
N TRP A 32 4.66 -2.20 9.98
CA TRP A 32 4.99 -3.54 10.48
C TRP A 32 5.90 -3.48 11.71
N GLY A 33 5.59 -4.28 12.75
CA GLY A 33 6.52 -4.60 13.84
C GLY A 33 6.74 -3.54 14.92
N HIS A 34 6.54 -2.26 14.62
CA HIS A 34 6.73 -1.16 15.59
C HIS A 34 5.42 -0.59 16.16
N ASP A 35 4.27 -0.98 15.61
CA ASP A 35 2.97 -0.49 16.05
C ASP A 35 2.25 -1.55 16.93
N PRO A 36 2.05 -1.30 18.23
CA PRO A 36 1.26 -2.16 19.10
C PRO A 36 -0.17 -2.40 18.59
N ALA A 37 -0.70 -1.49 17.77
CA ALA A 37 -2.01 -1.63 17.14
C ALA A 37 -2.02 -2.65 16.00
N MET A 38 -0.87 -3.18 15.56
CA MET A 38 -0.80 -4.11 14.42
C MET A 38 -1.07 -5.57 14.81
N THR A 39 -2.33 -5.82 15.18
CA THR A 39 -2.83 -7.13 15.58
C THR A 39 -2.79 -8.17 14.43
N PRO A 40 -2.81 -9.48 14.73
CA PRO A 40 -3.00 -10.53 13.72
C PRO A 40 -4.24 -10.30 12.84
N LYS A 41 -5.31 -9.76 13.41
CA LYS A 41 -6.54 -9.39 12.68
C LYS A 41 -6.29 -8.35 11.59
N HIS A 42 -5.49 -7.33 11.89
CA HIS A 42 -5.12 -6.32 10.88
C HIS A 42 -4.25 -6.92 9.77
N ARG A 43 -3.35 -7.88 10.08
CA ARG A 43 -2.56 -8.56 9.05
C ARG A 43 -3.43 -9.39 8.11
N ASN A 44 -4.42 -10.08 8.66
CA ASN A 44 -5.37 -10.85 7.88
C ASN A 44 -6.25 -9.95 7.01
N ARG A 45 -6.73 -8.83 7.53
CA ARG A 45 -7.45 -7.81 6.73
C ARG A 45 -6.59 -7.27 5.59
N TRP A 46 -5.32 -6.99 5.84
CA TRP A 46 -4.39 -6.56 4.80
C TRP A 46 -4.24 -7.59 3.69
N LYS A 47 -4.04 -8.87 4.04
CA LYS A 47 -3.96 -9.95 3.05
C LYS A 47 -5.23 -10.04 2.20
N LEU A 48 -6.40 -9.87 2.82
CA LEU A 48 -7.69 -9.84 2.11
C LEU A 48 -7.83 -8.61 1.21
N GLU A 49 -7.40 -7.43 1.65
CA GLU A 49 -7.37 -6.23 0.80
C GLU A 49 -6.53 -6.46 -0.45
N VAL A 50 -5.31 -6.99 -0.29
CA VAL A 50 -4.42 -7.30 -1.43
C VAL A 50 -5.04 -8.33 -2.38
N ASP A 51 -5.63 -9.39 -1.83
CA ASP A 51 -6.28 -10.46 -2.61
C ASP A 51 -7.55 -9.98 -3.33
N MET A 52 -8.31 -9.07 -2.72
CA MET A 52 -9.48 -8.47 -3.38
C MET A 52 -9.05 -7.53 -4.50
N MET A 53 -8.11 -6.62 -4.23
CA MET A 53 -7.64 -5.64 -5.20
C MET A 53 -6.98 -6.30 -6.42
N SER A 54 -6.25 -7.40 -6.24
CA SER A 54 -5.58 -8.12 -7.34
C SER A 54 -6.54 -8.79 -8.32
N ARG A 55 -7.81 -8.94 -7.96
CA ARG A 55 -8.85 -9.57 -8.79
C ARG A 55 -9.76 -8.56 -9.47
N LEU A 56 -9.61 -7.26 -9.17
CA LEU A 56 -10.40 -6.21 -9.78
C LEU A 56 -9.76 -5.79 -11.10
N ASP A 57 -10.58 -5.65 -12.14
CA ASP A 57 -10.20 -5.06 -13.42
C ASP A 57 -11.39 -4.21 -13.90
N HIS A 58 -11.29 -2.90 -13.68
CA HIS A 58 -12.36 -1.97 -14.03
C HIS A 58 -11.81 -0.55 -14.20
N PRO A 59 -12.21 0.22 -15.23
CA PRO A 59 -11.63 1.53 -15.55
C PRO A 59 -11.75 2.58 -14.45
N ASN A 60 -12.69 2.41 -13.51
CA ASN A 60 -12.88 3.31 -12.36
C ASN A 60 -12.31 2.75 -11.04
N VAL A 61 -11.51 1.69 -11.11
CA VAL A 61 -10.82 1.09 -9.97
C VAL A 61 -9.32 1.19 -10.21
N VAL A 62 -8.60 1.74 -9.24
CA VAL A 62 -7.13 1.82 -9.30
C VAL A 62 -6.54 0.46 -8.92
N THR A 63 -5.68 -0.08 -9.78
CA THR A 63 -4.98 -1.38 -9.60
C THR A 63 -3.49 -1.22 -9.74
#